data_AF-A0A947YSD1-F1
#
_entry.id   AF-A0A947YSD1-F1
#
_cell.length_a   1.000
_cell.length_b   1.000
_cell.length_c   1.000
_cell.angle_alpha   90.00
_cell.angle_beta   90.00
_cell.angle_gamma   90.00
#
_symmetry.space_group_name_H-M   'P 1'
#
loop_
_entity.id
_entity.type
_entity.pdbx_description
1 polymer ?
#
loop_
_entity_poly.entity_id
_entity_poly.type
_entity_poly.pdbx_seq_one_letter_code
_entity_poly.pdbx_strand_id
1 'polypeptide(L)' 'MNRERRKLIGNIFGDAAKYTLTAGVIGNVLSGEFVLLPTSVIGIIFLVFDSLAYCVTPKDKKEEE' A
#
# COMPACT_ATOMS: atom_id res chain seq x y z
N MET A 1 -10.29 6.57 -18.27
CA MET A 1 -9.60 7.58 -17.43
C MET A 1 -9.51 7.13 -15.96
N ASN A 2 -10.49 6.39 -15.41
CA ASN A 2 -10.40 5.88 -14.03
C ASN A 2 -9.49 4.65 -13.86
N ARG A 3 -9.15 3.93 -14.94
CA ARG A 3 -8.20 2.80 -14.91
C ARG A 3 -6.76 3.25 -14.66
N GLU A 4 -6.32 4.34 -15.32
CA GLU A 4 -5.00 4.93 -15.07
C GLU A 4 -4.91 5.55 -13.69
N ARG A 5 -5.98 6.24 -13.25
CA ARG A 5 -6.10 6.75 -11.88
C ARG A 5 -5.95 5.63 -10.84
N ARG A 6 -6.58 4.47 -11.05
CA ARG A 6 -6.42 3.30 -10.15
C ARG A 6 -5.04 2.71 -10.15
N LYS A 7 -4.38 2.62 -11.32
CA LYS A 7 -2.98 2.21 -11.39
C LYS A 7 -2.07 3.18 -10.64
N LEU A 8 -2.30 4.49 -10.78
CA LEU A 8 -1.52 5.51 -10.10
C LEU A 8 -1.70 5.42 -8.58
N ILE A 9 -2.94 5.29 -8.11
CA ILE A 9 -3.28 5.11 -6.70
C ILE A 9 -2.64 3.83 -6.15
N GLY A 10 -2.80 2.71 -6.85
CA GLY A 10 -2.18 1.43 -6.46
C GLY A 10 -0.66 1.48 -6.40
N ASN A 11 -0.03 2.19 -7.33
CA ASN A 11 1.42 2.39 -7.30
C ASN A 11 1.85 3.24 -6.10
N ILE A 12 1.13 4.34 -5.80
CA ILE A 12 1.45 5.21 -4.66
C ILE A 12 1.33 4.45 -3.34
N PHE A 13 0.22 3.73 -3.12
CA PHE A 13 0.02 2.98 -1.89
C PHE A 13 0.95 1.76 -1.78
N GLY A 14 1.19 1.06 -2.90
CA GLY A 14 2.15 -0.03 -2.96
C GLY A 14 3.58 0.42 -2.66
N ASP A 15 4.00 1.56 -3.20
CA ASP A 15 5.33 2.12 -2.92
C ASP A 15 5.41 2.62 -1.47
N ALA A 16 4.37 3.28 -0.94
CA ALA A 16 4.31 3.66 0.46
C ALA A 16 4.42 2.46 1.40
N ALA A 17 3.77 1.34 1.09
CA ALA A 17 3.87 0.10 1.85
C ALA A 17 5.31 -0.47 1.83
N LYS A 18 5.95 -0.51 0.64
CA LYS A 18 7.35 -0.95 0.50
C LYS A 18 8.31 -0.07 1.30
N TYR A 19 8.19 1.25 1.20
CA TYR A 19 9.04 2.18 1.93
C TYR A 19 8.86 2.02 3.44
N THR A 20 7.61 1.88 3.90
CA THR A 20 7.33 1.74 5.34
C THR A 20 7.89 0.42 5.89
N LEU A 21 7.73 -0.69 5.15
CA LEU A 21 8.31 -1.97 5.53
C LEU A 21 9.84 -1.92 5.52
N THR A 22 10.44 -1.30 4.50
CA THR A 22 11.90 -1.18 4.38
C THR A 22 12.47 -0.33 5.51
N ALA A 23 11.88 0.84 5.76
CA ALA A 23 12.29 1.74 6.83
C ALA A 23 12.14 1.09 8.21
N GLY A 24 11.07 0.33 8.44
CA GLY A 24 10.90 -0.37 9.71
C GLY A 24 11.80 -1.59 9.88
N VAL A 25 12.15 -2.31 8.81
CA VAL A 25 13.18 -3.36 8.86
C VAL A 25 14.54 -2.74 9.17
N ILE A 26 14.94 -1.68 8.47
CA ILE A 26 16.21 -0.98 8.71
C ILE A 26 16.24 -0.39 10.14
N GLY A 27 15.15 0.24 10.58
CA GLY A 27 15.02 0.78 11.92
C GLY A 27 15.14 -0.28 13.01
N ASN A 28 14.52 -1.46 12.81
CA ASN A 28 14.66 -2.60 13.73
C ASN A 28 16.11 -3.13 13.76
N VAL A 29 16.79 -3.20 12.62
CA VAL A 29 18.20 -3.64 12.55
C VAL A 29 19.13 -2.65 13.26
N LEU A 30 18.91 -1.34 13.11
CA LEU A 30 19.74 -0.30 13.71
C LEU A 30 19.49 -0.10 15.21
N SER A 31 18.26 -0.29 15.67
CA SER A 31 17.91 -0.16 17.09
C SER A 31 18.27 -1.38 17.93
N GLY A 32 18.54 -2.53 17.30
CA GLY A 32 18.89 -3.78 18.00
C GLY A 32 17.71 -4.44 18.74
N GLU A 33 16.54 -3.79 18.76
CA GLU A 33 15.29 -4.32 19.29
C GLU A 33 14.40 -4.76 18.12
N PHE A 34 14.11 -6.05 18.04
CA PHE A 34 13.26 -6.63 16.99
C PHE A 34 11.77 -6.41 17.30
N VAL A 35 11.26 -5.20 17.08
CA VAL A 35 9.82 -4.91 17.24
C VAL A 35 9.12 -5.11 15.89
N LEU A 36 8.98 -6.38 15.49
CA LEU A 36 8.38 -6.81 14.20
C LEU A 36 6.87 -6.55 14.11
N LEU A 37 6.18 -6.55 15.25
CA LEU A 37 4.73 -6.40 15.34
C LEU A 37 4.19 -5.05 14.82
N PRO A 38 4.66 -3.87 15.27
CA PRO A 38 4.12 -2.60 14.81
C PRO A 38 4.38 -2.36 13.32
N THR A 39 5.54 -2.75 12.80
CA THR A 39 5.89 -2.53 11.39
C THR A 39 5.04 -3.36 10.44
N SER A 40 4.84 -4.64 10.77
CA SER A 40 4.00 -5.55 9.97
C SER A 40 2.53 -5.14 9.98
N VAL A 41 2.03 -4.68 11.14
CA VAL A 41 0.67 -4.13 11.26
C VAL A 41 0.49 -2.88 10.39
N ILE A 42 1.45 -1.95 10.39
CA ILE A 42 1.39 -0.76 9.54
C ILE A 42 1.42 -1.14 8.05
N GLY A 43 2.24 -2.13 7.66
CA GLY A 43 2.27 -2.64 6.28
C GLY A 43 0.93 -3.23 5.84
N ILE A 44 0.26 -3.99 6.71
CA ILE A 44 -1.08 -4.55 6.46
C ILE A 44 -2.11 -3.42 6.31
N ILE A 45 -2.05 -2.39 7.16
CA ILE A 45 -2.94 -1.24 7.08
C ILE A 45 -2.82 -0.57 5.70
N PHE A 46 -1.61 -0.35 5.19
CA PHE A 46 -1.43 0.23 3.85
C PHE A 46 -2.04 -0.63 2.72
N LEU A 47 -1.95 -1.96 2.80
CA LEU A 47 -2.59 -2.85 1.83
C LEU A 47 -4.12 -2.83 1.92
N VAL A 48 -4.67 -2.69 3.13
CA VAL A 48 -6.11 -2.51 3.34
C VAL A 48 -6.58 -1.17 2.77
N PHE A 49 -5.81 -0.11 2.97
CA PHE A 49 -6.11 1.20 2.36
C PHE A 49 -6.01 1.17 0.84
N ASP A 50 -5.05 0.45 0.27
CA ASP A 50 -4.92 0.29 -1.18
C ASP A 50 -6.13 -0.45 -1.79
N SER A 51 -6.53 -1.56 -1.16
CA SER A 51 -7.71 -2.32 -1.58
C SER A 51 -9.02 -1.54 -1.41
N LEU A 52 -9.15 -0.75 -0.34
CA LEU A 52 -10.26 0.19 -0.17
C LEU A 52 -10.25 1.28 -1.25
N ALA A 53 -9.08 1.86 -1.54
CA ALA A 53 -8.94 2.85 -2.60
C ALA A 53 -9.31 2.27 -3.97
N TYR A 54 -8.95 1.00 -4.23
CA TYR A 54 -9.36 0.27 -5.42
C TYR A 54 -10.89 0.06 -5.51
N CYS A 55 -11.54 -0.26 -4.39
CA CYS A 55 -12.99 -0.43 -4.31
C CYS A 55 -13.78 0.87 -4.45
N VAL A 56 -13.31 1.95 -3.81
CA VAL A 56 -13.95 3.27 -3.85
C VAL A 56 -13.75 3.94 -5.22
N THR A 57 -12.63 3.68 -5.89
CA THR A 57 -12.40 4.27 -7.21
C THR A 57 -13.33 3.60 -8.25
N PRO A 58 -14.28 4.35 -8.82
CA PRO A 58 -15.35 3.78 -9.64
C PRO A 58 -14.76 2.95 -10.79
N LYS A 59 -15.32 1.75 -10.97
CA LYS A 59 -15.07 0.94 -12.16
C LYS A 59 -15.47 1.77 -13.37
N ASP A 60 -14.47 2.21 -14.15
CA ASP A 60 -14.65 2.57 -15.57
C ASP A 60 -15.66 1.55 -16.10
N LYS A 61 -16.86 2.04 -16.45
CA LYS A 61 -17.86 1.20 -17.11
C LYS A 61 -17.11 0.55 -18.25
N LYS A 62 -17.08 -0.77 -18.29
CA LYS A 62 -16.62 -1.45 -19.49
C LYS A 62 -17.54 -0.92 -20.59
N GLU A 63 -16.99 -0.13 -21.50
CA GLU A 63 -17.54 -0.11 -22.84
C GLU A 63 -17.43 -1.57 -23.29
N GLU A 64 -18.58 -2.24 -23.32
CA GLU A 64 -18.74 -3.50 -24.00
C GLU A 64 -18.49 -3.21 -25.48
N GLU A 65 -17.29 -3.56 -25.96
CA GLU A 65 -17.01 -3.88 -27.36
C GLU A 65 -16.53 -5.33 -27.44
#